data_AF-A0AAP0ZJ04-F1
#
_entry.id   AF-A0AAP0ZJ04-F1
#
_cell.length_a   1.000
_cell.length_b   1.000
_cell.length_c   1.000
_cell.angle_alpha   90.00
_cell.angle_beta   90.00
_cell.angle_gamma   90.00
#
_symmetry.space_group_name_H-M   'P 1'
#
loop_
_entity.id
_entity.type
_entity.pdbx_description
1 polymer ?
#
loop_
_entity_poly.entity_id
_entity_poly.type
_entity_poly.pdbx_seq_one_letter_code
_entity_poly.pdbx_strand_id
1 'polypeptide(L)'
;MAPSRFQAAAQWIGARASLLSDAQGRQHVTLDGVWQSRSVYFAGPDRAVLELIARAALQDAATGCGQFRGDELLCLSEIGLPSNHVEVVTRSVARHFGLLPFAPPLEGFAALGDDHGLLIVVDRRRPWFPQKRQLPWADGLRLRDAQGWELLAA
;
A
#
# COMPACT_ATOMS: atom_id res chain seq x y z
N MET A 1 -4.13 9.74 1.06
CA MET A 1 -4.57 11.07 1.57
C MET A 1 -3.74 12.18 0.94
N ALA A 2 -4.19 13.43 0.99
CA ALA A 2 -3.38 14.55 0.52
C ALA A 2 -2.10 14.73 1.39
N PRO A 3 -0.92 14.99 0.81
CA PRO A 3 0.34 15.30 1.51
C PRO A 3 0.24 16.32 2.64
N SER A 4 -0.51 17.40 2.43
CA SER A 4 -0.72 18.46 3.42
C SER A 4 -1.44 17.97 4.69
N ARG A 5 -2.20 16.86 4.59
CA ARG A 5 -2.96 16.26 5.68
C ARG A 5 -2.22 15.15 6.41
N PHE A 6 -0.99 14.82 6.01
CA PHE A 6 -0.23 13.69 6.58
C PHE A 6 -0.14 13.73 8.11
N GLN A 7 0.22 14.87 8.69
CA GLN A 7 0.41 14.97 10.14
C GLN A 7 -0.91 14.78 10.91
N ALA A 8 -2.01 15.35 10.37
CA ALA A 8 -3.33 15.20 10.96
C ALA A 8 -3.81 13.74 10.88
N ALA A 9 -3.55 13.06 9.76
CA ALA A 9 -3.87 11.65 9.58
C ALA A 9 -3.08 10.73 10.51
N ALA A 10 -1.77 10.98 10.67
CA ALA A 10 -0.90 10.22 11.58
C ALA A 10 -1.35 10.36 13.05
N GLN A 11 -1.71 11.58 13.48
CA GLN A 11 -2.29 11.81 14.81
C GLN A 11 -3.64 11.10 14.97
N TRP A 12 -4.50 11.18 13.95
CA TRP A 12 -5.82 10.57 13.95
C TRP A 12 -5.75 9.04 14.07
N ILE A 13 -4.88 8.38 13.31
CA ILE A 13 -4.74 6.92 13.40
C ILE A 13 -3.99 6.49 14.66
N GLY A 14 -2.99 7.26 15.11
CA GLY A 14 -2.26 6.97 16.35
C GLY A 14 -3.12 7.04 17.62
N ALA A 15 -4.24 7.78 17.60
CA ALA A 15 -5.22 7.78 18.68
C ALA A 15 -6.17 6.57 18.66
N ARG A 16 -6.14 5.74 17.60
CA ARG A 16 -7.10 4.65 17.34
C ARG A 16 -6.45 3.28 17.22
N ALA A 17 -5.19 3.22 16.85
CA ALA A 17 -4.44 1.98 16.62
C ALA A 17 -2.98 2.13 17.03
N SER A 18 -2.33 1.00 17.31
CA SER A 18 -0.89 0.96 17.60
C SER A 18 -0.09 1.25 16.34
N LEU A 19 0.64 2.37 16.34
CA LEU A 19 1.58 2.70 15.28
C LEU A 19 2.77 1.73 15.29
N LEU A 20 3.20 1.35 14.10
CA LEU A 20 4.34 0.47 13.90
C LEU A 20 5.58 1.31 13.56
N SER A 21 6.69 0.99 14.21
CA SER A 21 7.99 1.59 13.91
C SER A 21 8.85 0.68 13.03
N ASP A 22 9.74 1.29 12.26
CA ASP A 22 10.83 0.58 11.59
C ASP A 22 11.91 0.10 12.58
N ALA A 23 12.96 -0.53 12.04
CA ALA A 23 14.08 -1.03 12.85
C ALA A 23 14.85 0.08 13.59
N GLN A 24 14.71 1.34 13.18
CA GLN A 24 15.32 2.50 13.81
C GLN A 24 14.36 3.21 14.80
N GLY A 25 13.16 2.65 15.03
CA GLY A 25 12.15 3.22 15.92
C GLY A 25 11.32 4.34 15.28
N ARG A 26 11.50 4.64 13.98
CA ARG A 26 10.77 5.71 13.30
C ARG A 26 9.36 5.24 12.93
N GLN A 27 8.35 6.05 13.24
CA GLN A 27 6.95 5.79 12.89
C GLN A 27 6.52 6.45 11.59
N HIS A 28 7.24 7.49 11.16
CA HIS A 28 7.01 8.17 9.89
C HIS A 28 8.10 7.77 8.91
N VAL A 29 7.68 7.28 7.75
CA VAL A 29 8.58 6.81 6.70
C VAL A 29 8.41 7.70 5.50
N THR A 30 9.52 8.17 4.92
CA THR A 30 9.54 8.93 3.67
C THR A 30 10.28 8.10 2.64
N LEU A 31 9.69 7.95 1.46
CA LEU A 31 10.31 7.30 0.31
C LEU A 31 10.45 8.31 -0.82
N ASP A 32 11.69 8.49 -1.29
CA ASP A 32 12.03 9.35 -2.42
C ASP A 32 11.97 8.56 -3.75
N GLY A 33 12.51 9.14 -4.81
CA GLY A 33 12.56 8.52 -6.14
C GLY A 33 11.18 8.48 -6.77
N VAL A 34 10.75 7.32 -7.29
CA VAL A 34 9.45 7.18 -7.96
C VAL A 34 8.28 7.23 -6.98
N TRP A 35 8.50 6.92 -5.69
CA TRP A 35 7.44 6.79 -4.71
C TRP A 35 6.93 8.15 -4.21
N GLN A 36 7.83 9.13 -4.03
CA GLN A 36 7.56 10.48 -3.52
C GLN A 36 6.45 10.49 -2.44
N SER A 37 6.62 9.67 -1.41
CA SER A 37 5.55 9.36 -0.47
C SER A 37 5.98 9.46 0.99
N ARG A 38 4.98 9.70 1.84
CA ARG A 38 5.09 9.67 3.30
C ARG A 38 4.05 8.72 3.85
N SER A 39 4.49 7.86 4.76
CA SER A 39 3.68 6.77 5.29
C SER A 39 3.73 6.70 6.80
N VAL A 40 2.60 6.32 7.39
CA VAL A 40 2.49 5.86 8.77
C VAL A 40 1.84 4.48 8.76
N TYR A 41 2.48 3.53 9.44
CA TYR A 41 2.02 2.14 9.52
C TYR A 41 1.37 1.88 10.87
N PHE A 42 0.36 1.03 10.89
CA PHE A 42 -0.37 0.67 12.10
C PHE A 42 -0.86 -0.77 12.06
N ALA A 43 -1.01 -1.37 13.25
CA ALA A 43 -1.54 -2.73 13.36
C ALA A 43 -3.02 -2.75 13.00
N GLY A 44 -3.39 -3.60 12.05
CA GLY A 44 -4.77 -3.91 11.70
C GLY A 44 -5.28 -5.20 12.38
N PRO A 45 -6.56 -5.53 12.15
CA PRO A 45 -7.13 -6.84 12.51
C PRO A 45 -6.31 -8.00 11.94
N ASP A 46 -6.35 -9.16 12.60
CA ASP A 46 -5.68 -10.38 12.14
C ASP A 46 -4.18 -10.19 11.85
N ARG A 47 -3.55 -9.26 12.59
CA ARG A 47 -2.14 -8.86 12.44
C ARG A 47 -1.83 -8.33 11.03
N ALA A 48 -2.82 -7.80 10.31
CA ALA A 48 -2.58 -7.05 9.09
C ALA A 48 -1.67 -5.86 9.38
N VAL A 49 -0.81 -5.54 8.42
CA VAL A 49 -0.06 -4.29 8.42
C VAL A 49 -0.83 -3.32 7.54
N LEU A 50 -1.35 -2.24 8.14
CA LEU A 50 -2.09 -1.21 7.43
C LEU A 50 -1.25 0.06 7.35
N GLU A 51 -1.56 0.88 6.35
CA GLU A 51 -0.79 2.07 6.00
C GLU A 51 -1.73 3.23 5.66
N LEU A 52 -1.43 4.40 6.21
CA LEU A 52 -1.88 5.67 5.63
C LEU A 52 -0.72 6.29 4.87
N ILE A 53 -0.87 6.34 3.55
CA ILE A 53 0.11 6.89 2.62
C ILE A 53 -0.38 8.22 2.03
N ALA A 54 0.54 9.17 1.96
CA ALA A 54 0.39 10.40 1.22
C ALA A 54 1.44 10.47 0.11
N ARG A 55 0.99 10.55 -1.13
CA ARG A 55 1.84 10.65 -2.33
C ARG A 55 1.86 12.07 -2.84
N ALA A 56 3.01 12.55 -3.31
CA ALA A 56 3.14 13.88 -3.89
C ALA A 56 2.17 14.10 -5.07
N ALA A 57 1.91 13.07 -5.88
CA ALA A 57 0.95 13.13 -6.98
C ALA A 57 -0.49 13.49 -6.54
N LEU A 58 -0.84 13.33 -5.26
CA LEU A 58 -2.16 13.65 -4.70
C LEU A 58 -2.17 14.98 -3.92
N GLN A 59 -1.20 15.87 -4.16
CA GLN A 59 -1.08 17.18 -3.50
C GLN A 59 -2.30 18.09 -3.71
N ASP A 60 -2.93 18.00 -4.89
CA ASP A 60 -4.05 18.88 -5.27
C ASP A 60 -5.43 18.30 -4.89
N ALA A 61 -5.45 17.15 -4.20
CA ALA A 61 -6.71 16.58 -3.72
C ALA A 61 -7.40 17.54 -2.73
N ALA A 62 -8.73 17.62 -2.80
CA ALA A 62 -9.51 18.43 -1.86
C ALA A 62 -9.25 17.98 -0.42
N THR A 63 -9.12 18.96 0.49
CA THR A 63 -8.76 18.69 1.89
C THR A 63 -9.75 19.34 2.85
N GLY A 64 -9.92 18.73 4.03
CA GLY A 64 -10.64 19.33 5.13
C GLY A 64 -9.76 20.24 5.99
N CYS A 65 -10.38 20.99 6.88
CA CYS A 65 -9.73 21.76 7.94
C CYS A 65 -9.96 21.12 9.31
N GLY A 66 -9.01 21.32 10.24
CA GLY A 66 -9.10 20.75 11.59
C GLY A 66 -8.67 19.28 11.66
N GLN A 67 -9.29 18.53 12.59
CA GLN A 67 -8.97 17.11 12.83
C GLN A 67 -9.21 16.27 11.58
N PHE A 68 -8.32 15.31 11.34
CA PHE A 68 -8.49 14.38 10.22
C PHE A 68 -9.70 13.47 10.42
N ARG A 69 -10.36 13.11 9.33
CA ARG A 69 -11.57 12.30 9.32
C ARG A 69 -11.49 11.23 8.24
N GLY A 70 -12.26 10.14 8.44
CA GLY A 70 -12.27 9.02 7.49
C GLY A 70 -12.76 9.40 6.09
N ASP A 71 -13.56 10.47 5.97
CA ASP A 71 -14.02 11.03 4.68
C ASP A 71 -12.90 11.73 3.88
N GLU A 72 -11.72 11.95 4.47
CA GLU A 72 -10.52 12.46 3.78
C GLU A 72 -9.63 11.34 3.20
N LEU A 73 -10.03 10.06 3.34
CA LEU A 73 -9.39 8.94 2.67
C LEU A 73 -9.79 8.93 1.19
N LEU A 74 -8.78 9.02 0.31
CA LEU A 74 -9.01 9.23 -1.12
C LEU A 74 -9.24 7.92 -1.89
N CYS A 75 -8.47 6.88 -1.59
CA CYS A 75 -8.50 5.60 -2.31
C CYS A 75 -7.81 4.50 -1.50
N LEU A 76 -7.98 3.26 -1.96
CA LEU A 76 -7.09 2.16 -1.62
C LEU A 76 -5.81 2.30 -2.45
N SER A 77 -4.77 2.88 -1.84
CA SER A 77 -3.54 3.19 -2.58
C SER A 77 -2.67 1.97 -2.86
N GLU A 78 -2.64 0.98 -1.96
CA GLU A 78 -1.84 -0.23 -2.11
C GLU A 78 -2.60 -1.44 -1.57
N ILE A 79 -2.45 -2.58 -2.23
CA ILE A 79 -2.91 -3.88 -1.72
C ILE A 79 -1.89 -4.97 -1.97
N GLY A 80 -1.56 -5.73 -0.92
CA GLY A 80 -0.64 -6.85 -0.99
C GLY A 80 -1.26 -8.08 -1.67
N LEU A 81 -0.55 -8.64 -2.63
CA LEU A 81 -0.86 -9.91 -3.28
C LEU A 81 0.27 -10.93 -3.01
N PRO A 82 0.10 -11.80 -2.01
CA PRO A 82 1.09 -12.83 -1.68
C PRO A 82 1.18 -13.86 -2.82
N SER A 83 2.39 -14.24 -3.22
CA SER A 83 2.62 -15.16 -4.33
C SER A 83 3.83 -16.07 -4.11
N ASN A 84 3.75 -17.31 -4.60
CA ASN A 84 4.90 -18.22 -4.68
C ASN A 84 5.74 -17.99 -5.95
N HIS A 85 5.21 -17.24 -6.92
CA HIS A 85 5.81 -17.02 -8.24
C HIS A 85 5.59 -15.56 -8.69
N VAL A 86 6.27 -14.63 -8.01
CA VAL A 86 6.08 -13.17 -8.21
C VAL A 86 6.24 -12.75 -9.67
N GLU A 87 7.25 -13.26 -10.38
CA GLU A 87 7.48 -12.91 -11.79
C GLU A 87 6.35 -13.41 -12.71
N VAL A 88 5.83 -14.62 -12.47
CA VAL A 88 4.73 -15.19 -13.25
C VAL A 88 3.46 -14.37 -13.04
N VAL A 89 3.13 -14.05 -11.78
CA VAL A 89 1.97 -13.22 -11.45
C VAL A 89 2.13 -11.83 -12.05
N THR A 90 3.30 -11.22 -11.94
CA THR A 90 3.58 -9.89 -12.52
C THR A 90 3.34 -9.86 -14.03
N ARG A 91 3.88 -10.84 -14.77
CA ARG A 91 3.63 -10.92 -16.23
C ARG A 91 2.17 -11.16 -16.55
N SER A 92 1.48 -12.00 -15.77
CA SER A 92 0.05 -12.28 -15.98
C SER A 92 -0.79 -11.01 -15.75
N VAL A 93 -0.54 -10.29 -14.67
CA VAL A 93 -1.24 -9.03 -14.35
C VAL A 93 -0.99 -7.97 -15.42
N ALA A 94 0.27 -7.80 -15.86
CA ALA A 94 0.60 -6.87 -16.93
C ALA A 94 -0.11 -7.23 -18.25
N ARG A 95 -0.17 -8.53 -18.60
CA ARG A 95 -0.82 -9.00 -19.84
C ARG A 95 -2.33 -8.82 -19.84
N HIS A 96 -3.00 -9.11 -18.73
CA HIS A 96 -4.47 -9.14 -18.67
C HIS A 96 -5.07 -7.79 -18.28
N PHE A 97 -4.39 -7.01 -17.45
CA PHE A 97 -4.90 -5.75 -16.90
C PHE A 97 -4.10 -4.52 -17.33
N GLY A 98 -3.00 -4.69 -18.06
CA GLY A 98 -2.15 -3.58 -18.49
C GLY A 98 -1.41 -2.88 -17.35
N LEU A 99 -1.40 -3.44 -16.13
CA LEU A 99 -0.68 -2.85 -15.00
C LEU A 99 0.82 -3.10 -15.12
N LEU A 100 1.57 -2.01 -15.27
CA LEU A 100 3.01 -2.04 -15.44
C LEU A 100 3.75 -1.82 -14.10
N PRO A 101 5.02 -2.22 -14.00
CA PRO A 101 5.83 -1.90 -12.82
C PRO A 101 5.94 -0.39 -12.57
N PHE A 102 5.52 0.04 -11.38
CA PHE A 102 5.63 1.43 -10.92
C PHE A 102 7.08 1.80 -10.59
N ALA A 103 7.86 0.81 -10.13
CA ALA A 103 9.30 0.91 -9.87
C ALA A 103 10.00 -0.32 -10.46
N PRO A 104 11.33 -0.28 -10.68
CA PRO A 104 12.09 -1.47 -11.04
C PRO A 104 11.79 -2.65 -10.09
N PRO A 105 11.32 -3.80 -10.60
CA PRO A 105 11.04 -4.96 -9.76
C PRO A 105 12.28 -5.45 -9.03
N LEU A 106 12.07 -6.01 -7.84
CA LEU A 106 13.11 -6.65 -7.05
C LEU A 106 12.84 -8.16 -7.00
N GLU A 107 13.84 -8.93 -6.59
CA GLU A 107 13.63 -10.35 -6.34
C GLU A 107 12.51 -10.55 -5.30
N GLY A 108 11.51 -11.34 -5.68
CA GLY A 108 10.34 -11.62 -4.85
C GLY A 108 9.44 -10.41 -4.53
N PHE A 109 9.52 -9.32 -5.29
CA PHE A 109 8.67 -8.14 -5.08
C PHE A 109 8.47 -7.29 -6.33
N ALA A 110 7.22 -6.95 -6.63
CA ALA A 110 6.87 -5.97 -7.66
C ALA A 110 5.67 -5.12 -7.22
N ALA A 111 5.74 -3.82 -7.50
CA ALA A 111 4.61 -2.90 -7.35
C ALA A 111 4.09 -2.53 -8.74
N LEU A 112 2.81 -2.82 -9.00
CA LEU A 112 2.19 -2.68 -10.33
C LEU A 112 1.04 -1.68 -10.29
N GLY A 113 1.02 -0.73 -11.21
CA GLY A 113 0.01 0.33 -11.27
C GLY A 113 0.64 1.73 -11.25
N ASP A 114 -0.02 2.67 -10.59
CA ASP A 114 0.37 4.08 -10.52
C ASP A 114 0.12 4.70 -9.13
N ASP A 115 0.27 6.02 -9.03
CA ASP A 115 0.06 6.76 -7.80
C ASP A 115 -1.37 6.69 -7.24
N HIS A 116 -2.36 6.28 -8.02
CA HIS A 116 -3.73 6.13 -7.57
C HIS A 116 -4.03 4.74 -7.01
N GLY A 117 -3.24 3.74 -7.38
CA GLY A 117 -3.43 2.37 -6.91
C GLY A 117 -2.31 1.43 -7.35
N LEU A 118 -1.76 0.70 -6.39
CA LEU A 118 -0.74 -0.31 -6.62
C LEU A 118 -1.19 -1.69 -6.15
N LEU A 119 -0.93 -2.69 -6.98
CA LEU A 119 -0.91 -4.09 -6.59
C LEU A 119 0.52 -4.46 -6.20
N ILE A 120 0.72 -4.83 -4.94
CA ILE A 120 2.02 -5.19 -4.37
C ILE A 120 2.17 -6.70 -4.40
N VAL A 121 2.71 -7.23 -5.51
CA VAL A 121 2.98 -8.66 -5.67
C VAL A 121 4.23 -9.01 -4.87
N VAL A 122 4.10 -9.87 -3.87
CA VAL A 122 5.17 -10.15 -2.89
C VAL A 122 5.35 -11.65 -2.67
N ASP A 123 6.59 -12.07 -2.46
CA ASP A 123 6.88 -13.45 -2.04
C ASP A 123 6.22 -13.75 -0.68
N ARG A 124 5.51 -14.88 -0.56
CA ARG A 124 4.81 -15.27 0.69
C ARG A 124 5.72 -15.36 1.91
N ARG A 125 7.03 -15.52 1.70
CA ARG A 125 8.05 -15.65 2.74
C ARG A 125 8.72 -14.32 3.10
N ARG A 126 8.41 -13.23 2.39
CA ARG A 126 8.97 -11.91 2.65
C ARG A 126 8.11 -11.18 3.70
N PRO A 127 8.63 -10.91 4.90
CA PRO A 127 7.87 -10.20 5.92
C PRO A 127 7.58 -8.75 5.51
N TRP A 128 6.41 -8.27 5.89
CA TRP A 128 6.01 -6.89 5.65
C TRP A 128 6.89 -5.91 6.42
N PHE A 129 7.32 -4.87 5.71
CA PHE A 129 7.76 -3.62 6.31
C PHE A 129 6.60 -3.03 7.15
N PRO A 130 6.82 -2.30 8.27
CA PRO A 130 8.09 -1.78 8.79
C PRO A 130 8.87 -2.71 9.72
N GLN A 131 8.17 -3.56 10.48
CA GLN A 131 8.80 -4.36 11.53
C GLN A 131 9.41 -5.68 11.04
N LYS A 132 9.03 -6.13 9.84
CA LYS A 132 9.47 -7.41 9.25
C LYS A 132 9.14 -8.61 10.14
N ARG A 133 7.98 -8.59 10.80
CA ARG A 133 7.49 -9.67 11.68
C ARG A 133 6.33 -10.44 11.06
N GLN A 134 5.43 -9.75 10.38
CA GLN A 134 4.22 -10.32 9.80
C GLN A 134 4.51 -10.82 8.39
N LEU A 135 4.18 -12.08 8.12
CA LEU A 135 4.17 -12.59 6.76
C LEU A 135 2.84 -12.24 6.07
N PRO A 136 2.87 -12.00 4.76
CA PRO A 136 1.64 -11.92 3.96
C PRO A 136 0.85 -13.22 4.06
N TRP A 137 -0.39 -13.12 4.54
CA TRP A 137 -1.23 -14.28 4.85
C TRP A 137 -2.48 -14.43 3.98
N ALA A 138 -2.79 -13.44 3.12
CA ALA A 138 -3.95 -13.55 2.25
C ALA A 138 -3.80 -14.74 1.29
N ASP A 139 -4.86 -15.54 1.16
CA ASP A 139 -4.92 -16.68 0.25
C ASP A 139 -5.24 -16.29 -1.19
N GLY A 140 -5.58 -15.02 -1.41
CA GLY A 140 -5.75 -14.49 -2.73
C GLY A 140 -6.45 -13.14 -2.78
N LEU A 141 -6.61 -12.63 -3.99
CA LEU A 141 -7.35 -11.40 -4.26
C LEU A 141 -8.32 -11.64 -5.41
N ARG A 142 -9.56 -11.16 -5.23
CA ARG A 142 -10.53 -11.02 -6.31
C ARG A 142 -10.52 -9.58 -6.80
N LEU A 143 -10.03 -9.37 -8.02
CA LEU A 143 -10.09 -8.08 -8.69
C LEU A 143 -11.28 -8.07 -9.63
N ARG A 144 -12.05 -6.99 -9.64
CA ARG A 144 -13.11 -6.76 -10.62
C ARG A 144 -12.91 -5.39 -11.26
N ASP A 145 -12.81 -5.34 -12.58
CA ASP A 145 -12.80 -4.06 -13.29
C ASP A 145 -14.21 -3.53 -13.57
N ALA A 146 -14.30 -2.31 -14.09
CA ALA A 146 -15.57 -1.67 -14.44
C ALA A 146 -16.34 -2.42 -15.55
N GLN A 147 -15.65 -3.26 -16.33
CA GLN A 147 -16.24 -4.09 -17.38
C GLN A 147 -16.69 -5.47 -16.88
N GLY A 148 -16.44 -5.79 -15.60
CA GLY A 148 -16.89 -7.02 -14.94
C GLY A 148 -15.92 -8.19 -15.03
N TRP A 149 -14.67 -8.00 -15.46
CA TRP A 149 -13.68 -9.06 -15.48
C TRP A 149 -13.21 -9.40 -14.08
N GLU A 150 -13.18 -10.69 -13.74
CA GLU A 150 -12.69 -11.18 -12.45
C GLU A 150 -11.34 -11.90 -12.59
N LEU A 151 -10.34 -11.50 -11.80
CA LEU A 151 -9.13 -12.29 -11.55
C LEU A 151 -9.17 -12.83 -10.13
N LEU A 152 -9.07 -14.15 -10.00
CA LEU A 152 -8.70 -14.81 -8.76
C LEU A 152 -7.21 -15.12 -8.81
N ALA A 153 -6.41 -14.36 -8.07
CA ALA A 153 -5.01 -14.71 -7.84
C ALA A 153 -4.94 -15.39 -6.47
N ALA A 154 -4.54 -16.67 -6.43
CA ALA A 154 -4.36 -17.49 -5.22
C ALA A 154 -2.93 -18.07 -5.16
#